data_AF-A0A934W3I2-F1
#
_entry.id   AF-A0A934W3I2-F1
#
_cell.length_a   1.000
_cell.length_b   1.000
_cell.length_c   1.000
_cell.angle_alpha   90.00
_cell.angle_beta   90.00
_cell.angle_gamma   90.00
#
_symmetry.space_group_name_H-M   'P 1'
#
loop_
_entity.id
_entity.type
_entity.pdbx_description
1 polymer ?
#
loop_
_entity_poly.entity_id
_entity_poly.type
_entity_poly.pdbx_seq_one_letter_code
_entity_poly.pdbx_strand_id
1 'polypeptide(L)'
;MKIYGRDAPASRRQRAADAITKFSGSMTFVLLHVVWFAIWIAANVFVPHSFDPFPFGLLTLIVSLEAIFLSTFVLITQNRQSGRSDERAEQDFETNLYSQALSELIGERLGVSDRDVHLRFENLKSQAKKEDDADPKT
;
A
#
# COMPACT_ATOMS: atom_id res chain seq x y z
N MET A 1 14.88 -25.96 16.11
CA MET A 1 15.51 -24.64 16.30
C MET A 1 16.30 -24.31 15.03
N LYS A 2 15.70 -23.54 14.11
CA LYS A 2 16.27 -23.24 12.78
C LYS A 2 17.34 -22.16 12.97
N ILE A 3 18.59 -22.51 12.65
CA ILE A 3 19.75 -21.62 12.69
C ILE A 3 19.49 -20.45 11.73
N TYR A 4 19.72 -19.24 12.24
CA TYR A 4 19.63 -17.97 11.52
C TYR A 4 20.46 -18.05 10.23
N GLY A 5 19.76 -18.09 9.09
CA GLY A 5 20.37 -18.09 7.78
C GLY A 5 20.96 -16.72 7.50
N ARG A 6 22.26 -16.58 7.72
CA ARG A 6 23.19 -15.64 7.07
C ARG A 6 22.51 -14.53 6.27
N ASP A 7 22.46 -13.35 6.86
CA ASP A 7 22.21 -12.06 6.21
C ASP A 7 23.31 -11.86 5.15
N ALA A 8 23.13 -12.48 3.99
CA ALA A 8 23.94 -12.22 2.82
C ALA A 8 23.80 -10.72 2.54
N PRO A 9 24.90 -9.96 2.38
CA PRO A 9 24.81 -8.53 2.09
C PRO A 9 23.93 -8.38 0.86
N ALA A 10 22.80 -7.67 1.02
CA ALA A 10 21.82 -7.48 -0.03
C ALA A 10 22.54 -7.15 -1.32
N SER A 11 22.36 -8.00 -2.33
CA SER A 11 23.06 -7.86 -3.60
C SER A 11 22.85 -6.44 -4.12
N ARG A 12 23.83 -5.83 -4.80
CA ARG A 12 23.72 -4.45 -5.30
C ARG A 12 22.40 -4.20 -6.06
N ARG A 13 21.88 -5.24 -6.71
CA ARG A 13 20.58 -5.26 -7.41
C ARG A 13 19.38 -5.19 -6.46
N GLN A 14 19.38 -5.89 -5.32
CA GLN A 14 18.34 -5.78 -4.31
C GLN A 14 18.30 -4.39 -3.67
N ARG A 15 19.47 -3.81 -3.36
CA ARG A 15 19.54 -2.43 -2.82
C ARG A 15 19.01 -1.40 -3.82
N ALA A 16 19.31 -1.56 -5.11
CA ALA A 16 18.76 -0.72 -6.16
C ALA A 16 17.24 -0.92 -6.31
N ALA A 17 16.75 -2.16 -6.28
CA ALA A 17 15.33 -2.47 -6.35
C ALA A 17 14.54 -1.89 -5.17
N ASP A 18 15.09 -1.95 -3.96
CA ASP A 18 14.48 -1.36 -2.75
C ASP A 18 14.46 0.16 -2.82
N ALA A 19 15.53 0.79 -3.32
CA ALA A 19 15.58 2.23 -3.54
C ALA A 19 14.55 2.70 -4.59
N ILE A 20 14.44 1.98 -5.71
CA ILE A 20 13.45 2.26 -6.77
C ILE A 20 12.03 2.05 -6.23
N THR A 21 11.79 1.00 -5.45
CA THR A 21 10.47 0.74 -4.85
C THR A 21 10.07 1.87 -3.89
N LYS A 22 10.99 2.34 -3.04
CA LYS A 22 10.74 3.48 -2.14
C LYS A 22 10.53 4.79 -2.90
N PHE A 23 11.28 5.00 -3.97
CA PHE A 23 11.23 6.23 -4.77
C PHE A 23 9.94 6.32 -5.59
N SER A 24 9.55 5.24 -6.27
CA SER A 24 8.33 5.21 -7.10
C SER A 24 7.03 5.34 -6.30
N GLY A 25 7.03 4.99 -5.00
CA GLY A 25 5.88 5.18 -4.12
C GLY A 25 5.85 6.51 -3.37
N SER A 26 6.83 7.40 -3.61
CA SER A 26 6.98 8.66 -2.86
C SER A 26 6.36 9.84 -3.59
N MET A 27 5.76 10.77 -2.84
CA MET A 27 5.28 12.07 -3.35
C MET A 27 6.39 12.88 -4.04
N THR A 28 7.64 12.61 -3.69
CA THR A 28 8.85 13.21 -4.28
C THR A 28 8.95 12.95 -5.80
N PHE A 29 8.49 11.79 -6.27
CA PHE A 29 8.51 11.44 -7.70
C PHE A 29 7.64 12.38 -8.53
N VAL A 30 6.44 12.68 -8.05
CA VAL A 30 5.49 13.58 -8.70
C VAL A 30 6.05 15.00 -8.73
N LEU A 31 6.62 15.47 -7.62
CA LEU A 31 7.24 16.79 -7.54
C LEU A 31 8.40 16.94 -8.55
N LEU A 32 9.22 15.90 -8.72
CA LEU A 32 10.30 15.91 -9.71
C LEU A 32 9.77 16.08 -11.14
N HIS A 33 8.70 15.38 -11.52
CA HIS A 33 8.09 15.50 -12.85
C HIS A 33 7.50 16.90 -13.07
N VAL A 34 6.81 17.45 -12.08
CA VAL A 34 6.26 18.82 -12.16
C VAL A 34 7.38 19.84 -12.38
N VAL A 35 8.47 19.75 -11.61
CA VAL A 35 9.62 20.65 -11.75
C VAL A 35 10.30 20.47 -13.11
N TRP A 36 10.50 19.22 -13.54
CA TRP A 36 11.08 18.90 -14.85
C TRP A 36 10.26 19.50 -16.01
N PHE A 37 8.93 19.31 -16.01
CA PHE A 37 8.06 19.89 -17.04
C PHE A 37 8.05 21.41 -17.01
N ALA A 38 8.02 22.01 -15.81
CA ALA A 38 8.09 23.47 -15.67
C ALA A 38 9.39 24.04 -16.26
N ILE A 39 10.53 23.38 -16.01
CA ILE A 39 11.82 23.76 -16.58
C ILE A 39 11.81 23.63 -18.11
N TRP A 40 11.26 22.54 -18.66
CA TRP A 40 11.19 22.33 -20.11
C TRP A 40 10.35 23.40 -20.81
N ILE A 41 9.19 23.72 -20.25
CA ILE A 41 8.29 24.76 -20.78
C ILE A 41 8.99 26.12 -20.70
N ALA A 42 9.58 26.46 -19.56
CA ALA A 42 10.32 27.71 -19.40
C ALA A 42 11.46 27.82 -20.42
N ALA A 43 12.26 26.77 -20.59
CA ALA A 43 13.34 26.74 -21.57
C ALA A 43 12.84 26.98 -23.00
N ASN A 44 11.72 26.38 -23.41
CA ASN A 44 11.19 26.56 -24.77
C ASN A 44 10.52 27.92 -24.99
N VAL A 45 9.99 28.56 -23.93
CA VAL A 45 9.35 29.89 -24.00
C VAL A 45 10.38 31.02 -24.00
N PHE A 46 11.46 30.90 -23.22
CA PHE A 46 12.45 31.98 -23.06
C PHE A 46 13.63 31.90 -24.05
N VAL A 47 13.83 30.78 -24.75
CA VAL A 47 14.91 30.62 -25.73
C VAL A 47 14.42 31.01 -27.13
N PRO A 48 15.10 31.94 -27.86
CA PRO A 48 14.67 32.45 -29.17
C PRO A 48 14.59 31.40 -30.29
N HIS A 49 15.20 30.23 -30.08
CA HIS A 49 15.15 29.08 -30.96
C HIS A 49 14.36 27.98 -30.27
N SER A 50 13.03 28.04 -30.33
CA SER A 50 12.17 27.05 -29.70
C SER A 50 12.37 25.69 -30.39
N PHE A 51 13.00 24.77 -29.66
CA PHE A 51 13.25 23.40 -30.12
C PHE A 51 11.96 22.59 -30.20
N ASP A 52 10.98 22.90 -29.34
CA ASP A 52 9.64 22.30 -29.31
C ASP A 52 8.59 23.42 -29.27
N PRO A 53 8.17 23.96 -30.43
CA PRO A 53 7.15 25.00 -30.50
C PRO A 53 5.81 24.52 -29.93
N PHE A 54 5.03 25.45 -29.36
CA PHE A 54 3.66 25.16 -28.93
C PHE A 54 2.87 24.57 -30.12
N PRO A 55 2.27 23.37 -30.01
CA PRO A 55 1.75 22.71 -28.80
C PRO A 55 2.65 21.65 -28.10
N PHE A 56 3.99 21.75 -28.16
CA PHE A 56 4.96 20.83 -27.49
C PHE A 56 4.81 19.35 -27.90
N GLY A 57 5.06 19.06 -29.18
CA GLY A 57 4.91 17.71 -29.73
C GLY A 57 5.92 16.71 -29.16
N LEU A 58 7.17 17.13 -28.95
CA LEU A 58 8.22 16.24 -28.44
C LEU A 58 8.02 15.91 -26.97
N LEU A 59 7.66 16.91 -26.14
CA LEU A 59 7.32 16.68 -24.73
C LEU A 59 6.17 15.68 -24.63
N THR A 60 5.11 15.88 -25.42
CA THR A 60 3.93 14.99 -25.40
C THR A 60 4.30 13.55 -25.73
N LEU A 61 5.14 13.35 -26.75
CA LEU A 61 5.62 12.02 -27.14
C LEU A 61 6.42 11.34 -26.01
N ILE A 62 7.38 12.05 -25.41
CA ILE A 62 8.18 11.52 -24.31
C ILE A 62 7.29 11.17 -23.11
N VAL A 63 6.38 12.07 -22.72
CA VAL A 63 5.47 11.87 -21.58
C VAL A 63 4.55 10.66 -21.80
N SER A 64 4.02 10.49 -23.02
CA SER A 64 3.18 9.32 -23.33
C SER A 64 3.94 8.00 -23.17
N LEU A 65 5.21 7.97 -23.60
CA LEU A 65 6.06 6.80 -23.46
C LEU A 65 6.41 6.54 -21.99
N GLU A 66 6.76 7.57 -21.24
CA GLU A 66 6.99 7.48 -19.79
C GLU A 66 5.76 6.94 -19.04
N ALA A 67 4.56 7.40 -19.38
CA ALA A 67 3.31 6.94 -18.77
C ALA A 67 3.05 5.44 -19.00
N ILE A 68 3.41 4.88 -20.17
CA ILE A 68 3.31 3.44 -20.45
C ILE A 68 4.25 2.66 -19.53
N PHE A 69 5.50 3.10 -19.38
CA PHE A 69 6.46 2.47 -18.47
C PHE A 69 6.01 2.55 -17.01
N LEU A 70 5.50 3.70 -16.57
CA LEU A 70 4.98 3.88 -15.21
C LEU A 70 3.79 2.96 -14.94
N SER A 71 2.84 2.90 -15.87
CA SER A 71 1.68 2.02 -15.74
C SER A 71 2.10 0.55 -15.64
N THR A 72 3.09 0.13 -16.45
CA THR A 72 3.65 -1.22 -16.40
C THR A 72 4.36 -1.50 -15.08
N PHE A 73 5.16 -0.56 -14.56
CA PHE A 73 5.83 -0.70 -13.27
C PHE A 73 4.83 -0.76 -12.11
N VAL A 74 3.78 0.05 -12.16
CA VAL A 74 2.67 0.02 -11.20
C VAL A 74 1.98 -1.34 -11.25
N LEU A 75 1.65 -1.87 -12.43
CA LEU A 75 1.04 -3.20 -12.58
C LEU A 75 1.92 -4.31 -12.02
N ILE A 76 3.23 -4.30 -12.29
CA ILE A 76 4.17 -5.28 -11.72
C ILE A 76 4.20 -5.18 -10.19
N THR A 77 4.23 -3.95 -9.67
CA THR A 77 4.25 -3.70 -8.22
C THR A 77 2.94 -4.14 -7.56
N GLN A 78 1.80 -3.85 -8.18
CA GLN A 78 0.47 -4.28 -7.74
C GLN A 78 0.36 -5.81 -7.77
N ASN A 79 0.79 -6.47 -8.85
CA ASN A 79 0.78 -7.93 -8.94
C ASN A 79 1.61 -8.57 -7.83
N ARG A 80 2.80 -8.01 -7.54
CA ARG A 80 3.65 -8.45 -6.44
C ARG A 80 3.03 -8.19 -5.06
N GLN A 81 2.34 -7.06 -4.89
CA GLN A 81 1.63 -6.74 -3.64
C GLN A 81 0.41 -7.65 -3.44
N SER A 82 -0.31 -7.99 -4.51
CA SER A 82 -1.45 -8.92 -4.51
C SER A 82 -1.02 -10.30 -4.03
N GLY A 83 0.03 -10.89 -4.61
CA GLY A 83 0.51 -12.20 -4.17
C GLY A 83 0.91 -12.22 -2.68
N ARG A 84 1.55 -11.16 -2.17
CA ARG A 84 1.81 -11.03 -0.73
C ARG A 84 0.56 -10.82 0.11
N SER A 85 -0.48 -10.22 -0.47
CA SER A 85 -1.77 -10.03 0.19
C SER A 85 -2.49 -11.35 0.35
N ASP A 86 -2.42 -12.21 -0.67
CA ASP A 86 -3.02 -13.54 -0.66
C ASP A 86 -2.33 -14.43 0.40
N GLU A 87 -0.99 -14.43 0.44
CA GLU A 87 -0.22 -15.12 1.49
C GLU A 87 -0.59 -14.63 2.91
N ARG A 88 -0.75 -13.31 3.09
CA ARG A 88 -1.19 -12.74 4.38
C ARG A 88 -2.60 -13.17 4.73
N ALA A 89 -3.52 -13.22 3.76
CA ALA A 89 -4.89 -13.64 4.00
C ALA A 89 -4.98 -15.11 4.44
N GLU A 90 -4.15 -15.99 3.87
CA GLU A 90 -4.07 -17.38 4.29
C GLU A 90 -3.52 -17.51 5.72
N GLN A 91 -2.46 -16.78 6.06
CA GLN A 91 -1.92 -16.75 7.42
C GLN A 91 -2.92 -16.19 8.45
N ASP A 92 -3.65 -15.13 8.10
CA ASP A 92 -4.69 -14.55 8.95
C ASP A 92 -5.85 -15.54 9.15
N PHE A 93 -6.20 -16.30 8.11
CA PHE A 93 -7.22 -17.35 8.19
C PHE A 93 -6.82 -18.48 9.16
N GLU A 94 -5.59 -18.99 9.07
CA GLU A 94 -5.08 -20.00 10.00
C GLU A 94 -5.05 -19.50 11.44
N THR A 95 -4.58 -18.27 11.64
CA THR A 95 -4.53 -17.62 12.97
C THR A 95 -5.94 -17.46 13.55
N ASN A 96 -6.90 -17.08 12.72
CA ASN A 96 -8.30 -16.94 13.12
C ASN A 96 -8.92 -18.29 13.53
N LEU A 97 -8.67 -19.36 12.77
CA LEU A 97 -9.13 -20.71 13.15
C LEU A 97 -8.52 -21.17 14.47
N TYR A 98 -7.22 -20.96 14.66
CA TYR A 98 -6.55 -21.29 15.92
C TYR A 98 -7.14 -20.49 17.10
N SER A 99 -7.36 -19.19 16.91
CA SER A 99 -7.98 -18.33 17.92
C SER A 99 -9.41 -18.77 18.27
N GLN A 100 -10.20 -19.21 17.29
CA GLN A 100 -11.54 -19.75 17.51
C GLN A 100 -11.49 -21.03 18.33
N ALA A 101 -10.65 -22.00 17.94
CA ALA A 101 -10.50 -23.26 18.66
C ALA A 101 -10.03 -23.05 20.11
N LEU A 102 -9.07 -22.12 20.33
CA LEU A 102 -8.61 -21.77 21.66
C LEU A 102 -9.72 -21.12 22.50
N SER A 103 -10.52 -20.25 21.89
CA SER A 103 -11.64 -19.57 22.57
C SER A 103 -12.72 -20.57 22.98
N GLU A 104 -13.05 -21.53 22.12
CA GLU A 104 -14.01 -22.61 22.42
C GLU A 104 -13.51 -23.48 23.58
N LEU A 105 -12.24 -23.90 23.55
CA LEU A 105 -11.64 -24.69 24.62
C LEU A 105 -11.64 -23.94 25.96
N ILE A 106 -11.30 -22.65 25.97
CA ILE A 106 -11.33 -21.83 27.19
C ILE A 106 -12.77 -21.66 27.69
N GLY A 107 -13.72 -21.44 26.79
CA GLY A 107 -15.15 -21.33 27.11
C GLY A 107 -15.67 -22.61 27.78
N GLU A 108 -15.37 -23.77 27.19
CA GLU A 108 -15.71 -25.08 27.75
C GLU A 108 -15.09 -25.29 29.13
N ARG A 109 -13.80 -24.98 29.30
CA ARG A 109 -13.08 -25.12 30.57
C ARG A 109 -13.61 -24.21 31.68
N LEU A 110 -14.12 -23.03 31.33
CA LEU A 110 -14.66 -22.05 32.27
C LEU A 110 -16.18 -22.16 32.46
N GLY A 111 -16.84 -23.06 31.73
CA GLY A 111 -18.30 -23.18 31.73
C GLY A 111 -19.01 -21.94 31.17
N VAL A 112 -18.34 -21.14 30.36
CA VAL A 112 -18.91 -19.95 29.72
C VAL A 112 -19.73 -20.39 28.53
N SER A 113 -21.04 -20.11 28.56
CA SER A 113 -21.93 -20.41 27.43
C SER A 113 -21.68 -19.43 26.29
N ASP A 114 -21.64 -19.92 25.05
CA ASP A 114 -21.61 -19.10 23.82
C ASP A 114 -22.69 -18.00 23.84
N ARG A 115 -23.85 -18.32 24.43
CA ARG A 115 -24.98 -17.41 24.57
C ARG A 115 -24.67 -16.19 25.44
N ASP A 116 -23.87 -16.37 26.49
CA ASP A 116 -23.47 -15.27 27.40
C ASP A 116 -22.47 -14.33 26.72
N VAL A 117 -21.58 -14.89 25.90
CA VAL A 117 -20.63 -14.12 25.10
C VAL A 117 -21.37 -13.31 24.04
N HIS A 118 -22.32 -13.92 23.33
CA HIS A 118 -23.11 -13.24 22.31
C HIS A 118 -23.95 -12.10 22.90
N LEU A 119 -24.57 -12.30 24.05
CA LEU A 119 -25.35 -11.26 24.75
C LEU A 119 -24.47 -10.11 25.23
N ARG A 120 -23.26 -10.39 25.73
CA ARG A 120 -22.29 -9.36 26.09
C ARG A 120 -21.81 -8.59 24.86
N PHE A 121 -21.58 -9.28 23.75
CA PHE A 121 -21.16 -8.65 22.50
C PHE A 121 -22.24 -7.72 21.92
N GLU A 122 -23.49 -8.16 21.88
CA GLU A 122 -24.64 -7.32 21.48
C GLU A 122 -24.84 -6.12 22.42
N ASN A 123 -24.70 -6.31 23.74
CA ASN A 123 -24.74 -5.22 24.71
C ASN A 123 -23.58 -4.23 24.53
N LEU A 124 -22.38 -4.68 24.19
CA LEU A 124 -21.24 -3.81 23.90
C LEU A 124 -21.43 -3.05 22.59
N LYS A 125 -21.91 -3.72 21.54
CA LYS A 125 -22.25 -3.06 20.27
C LYS A 125 -23.32 -2.00 20.44
N SER A 126 -24.38 -2.31 21.18
CA SER A 126 -25.46 -1.36 21.43
C SER A 126 -25.03 -0.20 22.33
N GLN A 127 -24.07 -0.41 23.25
CA GLN A 127 -23.44 0.68 24.01
C GLN A 127 -22.53 1.54 23.14
N ALA A 128 -21.61 0.94 22.38
CA ALA A 128 -20.72 1.66 21.48
C ALA A 128 -21.51 2.44 20.41
N LYS A 129 -22.60 1.87 19.89
CA LYS A 129 -23.49 2.57 18.97
C LYS A 129 -24.26 3.73 19.63
N LYS A 130 -24.70 3.55 20.88
CA LYS A 130 -25.33 4.65 21.65
C LYS A 130 -24.31 5.74 22.01
N GLU A 131 -23.05 5.40 22.19
CA GLU A 131 -21.96 6.33 22.49
C GLU A 131 -21.55 7.12 21.23
N ASP A 132 -21.46 6.45 20.06
CA ASP A 132 -21.24 7.08 18.74
C ASP A 132 -22.43 7.95 18.29
N ASP A 133 -23.67 7.53 18.59
CA ASP A 133 -24.89 8.33 18.34
C ASP A 133 -25.05 9.50 19.36
N ALA A 134 -24.44 9.42 20.55
CA ALA A 134 -24.52 10.47 21.58
C ALA A 134 -23.44 11.56 21.45
N ASP A 135 -22.37 11.30 20.70
CA ASP A 135 -21.37 12.30 20.31
C ASP A 135 -21.40 12.54 18.79
N PRO A 136 -22.36 13.35 18.29
CA PRO A 136 -22.37 13.75 16.90
C PRO A 136 -21.23 14.76 16.71
N LYS A 137 -20.03 14.27 16.39
CA LYS A 137 -18.86 15.01 15.88
C LYS A 137 -19.01 16.53 15.98
N THR A 138 -18.59 17.11 17.11
CA THR A 138 -18.07 18.50 17.09
C THR A 138 -16.76 18.57 16.32
#